data_AF-A0A4Y8S848-F1
#
_entry.id   AF-A0A4Y8S848-F1
#
_cell.length_a   1.000
_cell.length_b   1.000
_cell.length_c   1.000
_cell.angle_alpha   90.00
_cell.angle_beta   90.00
_cell.angle_gamma   90.00
#
_symmetry.space_group_name_H-M   'P 1'
#
loop_
_entity.id
_entity.type
_entity.pdbx_description
1 polymer ?
#
loop_
_entity_poly.entity_id
_entity_poly.type
_entity_poly.pdbx_seq_one_letter_code
_entity_poly.pdbx_strand_id
1 'polypeptide(L)'
;MDEPKHKDKHYYRGFLLAQFAALETTIDVYIASYFIDSDKKYDFMNIILNRLTFEAKRTALKTILDRKTPDFVKSKNNTWPNSAFIEELRLLNNERNIFAHYVDTIKHDESAIISLMEFRDKSKIVEYDWPKYESIVKRILSALKKLQDDDFVKSN
;
A
#
# COMPACT_ATOMS: atom_id res chain seq x y z
N MET A 1 -10.24 -9.68 12.79
CA MET A 1 -9.28 -9.04 13.70
C MET A 1 -10.14 -8.44 14.78
N ASP A 2 -9.91 -8.77 16.04
CA ASP A 2 -10.72 -8.21 17.11
C ASP A 2 -10.31 -6.75 17.33
N GLU A 3 -11.26 -5.90 17.75
CA GLU A 3 -10.97 -4.51 18.07
C GLU A 3 -9.92 -4.45 19.20
N PRO A 4 -8.78 -3.78 18.99
CA PRO A 4 -7.76 -3.63 20.01
C PRO A 4 -8.34 -2.97 21.28
N LYS A 5 -7.98 -3.49 22.45
CA LYS A 5 -8.35 -2.88 23.73
C LYS A 5 -7.73 -1.49 23.92
N HIS A 6 -6.69 -1.14 23.15
CA HIS A 6 -6.09 0.18 23.12
C HIS A 6 -6.90 1.12 22.20
N LYS A 7 -7.72 1.98 22.82
CA LYS A 7 -8.56 2.98 22.14
C LYS A 7 -7.82 4.26 21.74
N ASP A 8 -6.49 4.21 21.62
CA ASP A 8 -5.69 5.39 21.30
C ASP A 8 -5.64 5.59 19.78
N LYS A 9 -6.13 6.74 19.30
CA LYS A 9 -6.05 7.16 17.89
C LYS A 9 -4.62 7.07 17.33
N HIS A 10 -3.60 7.33 18.15
CA HIS A 10 -2.20 7.27 17.72
C HIS A 10 -1.76 5.84 17.44
N TYR A 11 -2.29 4.86 18.18
CA TYR A 11 -2.04 3.44 17.92
C TYR A 11 -2.61 3.04 16.55
N TYR A 12 -3.88 3.35 16.27
CA TYR A 12 -4.49 2.99 14.98
C TYR A 12 -3.76 3.64 13.80
N ARG A 13 -3.38 4.91 13.95
CA ARG A 13 -2.59 5.63 12.94
C ARG A 13 -1.23 4.98 12.72
N GLY A 14 -0.46 4.74 13.79
CA GLY A 14 0.85 4.11 13.71
C GLY A 14 0.81 2.69 13.13
N PHE A 15 -0.18 1.89 13.54
CA PHE A 15 -0.33 0.52 13.06
C PHE A 15 -0.62 0.46 11.55
N LEU A 16 -1.55 1.28 11.04
CA LEU A 16 -1.85 1.32 9.61
C LEU A 16 -0.63 1.78 8.79
N LEU A 17 0.06 2.83 9.25
CA LEU A 17 1.29 3.30 8.60
C LEU A 17 2.39 2.23 8.60
N ALA A 18 2.53 1.47 9.68
CA ALA A 18 3.49 0.36 9.75
C ALA A 18 3.14 -0.76 8.77
N GLN A 19 1.86 -1.14 8.64
CA GLN A 19 1.44 -2.15 7.65
C GLN A 19 1.70 -1.67 6.22
N PHE A 20 1.43 -0.40 5.93
CA PHE A 20 1.71 0.16 4.61
C PHE A 20 3.23 0.24 4.33
N ALA A 21 4.05 0.58 5.32
CA ALA A 21 5.50 0.59 5.18
C ALA A 21 6.05 -0.82 4.88
N ALA A 22 5.48 -1.87 5.50
CA ALA A 22 5.82 -3.25 5.18
C ALA A 22 5.44 -3.63 3.73
N LEU A 23 4.27 -3.18 3.26
CA LEU A 23 3.85 -3.36 1.87
C LEU A 23 4.81 -2.65 0.90
N GLU A 24 5.17 -1.39 1.16
CA GLU A 24 6.11 -0.63 0.33
C GLU A 24 7.49 -1.29 0.29
N THR A 25 7.99 -1.75 1.44
CA THR A 25 9.26 -2.50 1.53
C THR A 25 9.19 -3.80 0.72
N THR A 26 8.06 -4.50 0.76
CA THR A 26 7.85 -5.72 -0.03
C THR A 26 7.86 -5.42 -1.53
N ILE A 27 7.26 -4.30 -1.95
CA ILE A 27 7.33 -3.82 -3.34
C ILE A 27 8.78 -3.51 -3.74
N ASP A 28 9.55 -2.84 -2.88
CA ASP A 28 10.95 -2.52 -3.15
C ASP A 28 11.79 -3.80 -3.33
N VAL A 29 11.61 -4.77 -2.44
CA VAL A 29 12.24 -6.09 -2.54
C VAL A 29 11.85 -6.78 -3.85
N TYR A 30 10.57 -6.74 -4.23
CA TYR A 30 10.06 -7.35 -5.45
C TYR A 30 10.69 -6.72 -6.70
N ILE A 31 10.71 -5.39 -6.78
CA ILE A 31 11.33 -4.64 -7.89
C ILE A 31 12.83 -4.94 -7.95
N ALA A 32 13.54 -4.85 -6.83
CA ALA A 32 14.98 -5.05 -6.79
C ALA A 32 15.36 -6.48 -7.23
N SER A 33 14.56 -7.47 -6.85
CA SER A 33 14.77 -8.87 -7.21
C SER A 33 14.51 -9.19 -8.67
N TYR A 34 13.73 -8.36 -9.37
CA TYR A 34 13.56 -8.50 -10.81
C TYR A 34 14.83 -8.05 -11.59
N PHE A 35 15.58 -7.07 -11.08
CA PHE A 35 16.73 -6.51 -11.78
C PHE A 35 18.08 -7.03 -11.31
N ILE A 36 18.20 -7.40 -10.02
CA ILE A 36 19.48 -7.68 -9.38
C ILE A 36 19.38 -8.97 -8.58
N ASP A 37 20.14 -9.97 -8.98
CA ASP A 37 20.32 -11.23 -8.25
C ASP A 37 21.72 -11.30 -7.62
N SER A 38 21.99 -10.36 -6.72
CA SER A 38 23.24 -10.29 -5.94
C SER A 38 23.06 -9.39 -4.71
N ASP A 39 24.10 -9.30 -3.89
CA ASP A 39 24.14 -8.42 -2.71
C ASP A 39 23.95 -6.93 -3.04
N LYS A 40 24.13 -6.55 -4.33
CA LYS A 40 23.82 -5.19 -4.82
C LYS A 40 22.33 -4.85 -4.79
N LYS A 41 21.46 -5.82 -4.50
CA LYS A 41 20.02 -5.60 -4.29
C LYS A 41 19.78 -4.60 -3.16
N TYR A 42 20.52 -4.71 -2.06
CA TYR A 42 20.40 -3.79 -0.92
C TYR A 42 20.87 -2.39 -1.28
N ASP A 43 21.98 -2.27 -2.00
CA ASP A 43 22.49 -0.98 -2.50
C ASP A 43 21.45 -0.31 -3.42
N PHE A 44 20.84 -1.07 -4.33
CA PHE A 44 19.82 -0.57 -5.24
C PHE A 44 18.57 -0.10 -4.49
N MET A 45 18.10 -0.87 -3.51
CA MET A 45 16.97 -0.46 -2.67
C MET A 45 17.26 0.84 -1.94
N ASN A 46 18.42 0.96 -1.28
CA ASN A 46 18.71 2.12 -0.43
C ASN A 46 19.13 3.38 -1.20
N ILE A 47 19.86 3.23 -2.29
CA ILE A 47 20.36 4.37 -3.06
C ILE A 47 19.29 4.86 -4.03
N ILE A 48 18.53 3.95 -4.64
CA ILE A 48 17.57 4.27 -5.69
C ILE A 48 16.14 4.19 -5.16
N LEU A 49 15.65 2.99 -4.80
CA LEU A 49 14.22 2.79 -4.56
C LEU A 49 13.69 3.62 -3.38
N ASN A 50 14.43 3.72 -2.28
CA ASN A 50 14.04 4.51 -1.10
C ASN A 50 13.87 6.01 -1.39
N ARG A 51 14.42 6.52 -2.50
CA ARG A 51 14.27 7.92 -2.92
C ARG A 51 13.10 8.13 -3.87
N LEU A 52 12.51 7.06 -4.38
CA LEU A 52 11.37 7.12 -5.28
C LEU A 52 10.08 7.34 -4.50
N THR A 53 9.14 8.03 -5.13
CA THR A 53 7.77 8.09 -4.62
C THR A 53 7.09 6.73 -4.76
N PHE A 54 6.09 6.47 -3.91
CA PHE A 54 5.27 5.26 -4.02
C PHE A 54 4.67 5.10 -5.43
N GLU A 55 4.25 6.19 -6.08
CA GLU A 55 3.69 6.14 -7.45
C GLU A 55 4.72 5.70 -8.50
N ALA A 56 5.98 6.10 -8.35
CA ALA A 56 7.05 5.65 -9.23
C ALA A 56 7.31 4.15 -9.03
N LYS A 57 7.36 3.68 -7.77
CA LYS A 57 7.49 2.25 -7.42
C LYS A 57 6.32 1.43 -7.95
N ARG A 58 5.08 1.91 -7.78
CA ARG A 58 3.86 1.26 -8.28
C ARG A 58 3.86 1.12 -9.80
N THR A 59 4.32 2.15 -10.51
CA THR A 59 4.48 2.10 -11.97
C THR A 59 5.52 1.06 -12.39
N ALA A 60 6.67 1.02 -11.72
CA ALA A 60 7.69 0.00 -11.99
C ALA A 60 7.17 -1.42 -11.72
N LEU A 61 6.48 -1.64 -10.61
CA LEU A 61 5.83 -2.91 -10.29
C LEU A 61 4.82 -3.32 -11.37
N LYS A 62 3.96 -2.39 -11.82
CA LYS A 62 3.02 -2.65 -12.92
C LYS A 62 3.74 -3.16 -14.15
N THR A 63 4.82 -2.49 -14.57
CA THR A 63 5.61 -2.90 -15.74
C THR A 63 6.18 -4.32 -15.59
N ILE A 64 6.67 -4.67 -14.39
CA ILE A 64 7.20 -6.02 -14.12
C ILE A 64 6.08 -7.06 -14.21
N LEU A 65 4.95 -6.81 -13.55
CA LEU A 65 3.81 -7.73 -13.53
C LEU A 65 3.18 -7.92 -14.91
N ASP A 66 3.09 -6.86 -15.71
CA ASP A 66 2.58 -6.94 -17.08
C ASP A 66 3.52 -7.79 -17.96
N ARG A 67 4.85 -7.66 -17.79
CA ARG A 67 5.85 -8.48 -18.51
C ARG A 67 5.82 -9.96 -18.13
N LYS A 68 5.42 -10.30 -16.90
CA LYS A 68 5.29 -11.69 -16.46
C LYS A 68 4.07 -12.40 -17.03
N THR A 69 3.07 -11.66 -17.54
CA THR A 69 1.89 -12.29 -18.13
C THR A 69 2.22 -12.70 -19.58
N PRO A 70 2.07 -13.99 -19.96
CA PRO A 70 2.29 -14.41 -21.34
C PRO A 70 1.47 -13.53 -22.29
N ASP A 71 2.13 -13.03 -23.33
CA ASP A 71 1.58 -12.30 -24.48
C ASP A 71 1.06 -10.87 -24.26
N PHE A 72 1.23 -10.24 -23.08
CA PHE A 72 0.61 -8.92 -22.83
C PHE A 72 -0.89 -8.92 -23.22
N VAL A 73 -1.56 -10.06 -23.07
CA VAL A 73 -2.94 -10.22 -23.54
C VAL A 73 -3.85 -9.61 -22.48
N LYS A 74 -4.59 -8.60 -22.90
CA LYS A 74 -5.69 -8.05 -22.11
C LYS A 74 -6.70 -9.17 -21.86
N SER A 75 -7.28 -9.19 -20.66
CA SER A 75 -8.37 -10.08 -20.30
C SER A 75 -9.53 -9.95 -21.31
N LYS A 76 -10.49 -10.89 -21.26
CA LYS A 76 -11.72 -10.84 -22.08
C LYS A 76 -12.48 -9.49 -21.97
N ASN A 77 -12.22 -8.70 -20.93
CA ASN A 77 -12.81 -7.38 -20.70
C ASN A 77 -11.88 -6.21 -21.12
N ASN A 78 -10.86 -6.44 -21.95
CA ASN A 78 -9.88 -5.43 -22.39
C ASN A 78 -9.08 -4.80 -21.22
N THR A 79 -8.98 -5.49 -20.07
CA THR A 79 -8.22 -5.04 -18.90
C THR A 79 -6.94 -5.85 -18.73
N TRP A 80 -5.84 -5.19 -18.35
CA TRP A 80 -4.61 -5.88 -18.00
C TRP A 80 -4.82 -6.77 -16.77
N PRO A 81 -4.29 -8.00 -16.71
CA PRO A 81 -4.55 -8.94 -15.61
C PRO A 81 -4.28 -8.35 -14.22
N ASN A 82 -3.26 -7.49 -14.12
CA ASN A 82 -2.83 -6.87 -12.87
C ASN A 82 -3.41 -5.46 -12.63
N SER A 83 -4.23 -4.94 -13.54
CA SER A 83 -4.78 -3.58 -13.44
C SER A 83 -5.57 -3.33 -12.15
N ALA A 84 -6.42 -4.27 -11.74
CA ALA A 84 -7.19 -4.17 -10.51
C ALA A 84 -6.29 -4.12 -9.27
N PHE A 85 -5.21 -4.91 -9.25
CA PHE A 85 -4.26 -4.91 -8.15
C PHE A 85 -3.44 -3.62 -8.08
N ILE A 86 -3.00 -3.11 -9.22
CA ILE A 86 -2.26 -1.85 -9.29
C ILE A 86 -3.14 -0.65 -8.92
N GLU A 87 -4.43 -0.71 -9.23
CA GLU A 87 -5.40 0.29 -8.79
C GLU A 87 -5.66 0.19 -7.28
N GLU A 88 -5.76 -1.03 -6.75
CA GLU A 88 -5.86 -1.25 -5.31
C GLU A 88 -4.69 -0.63 -4.54
N LEU A 89 -3.45 -0.80 -5.00
CA LEU A 89 -2.27 -0.15 -4.39
C LEU A 89 -2.38 1.38 -4.40
N ARG A 90 -2.94 1.97 -5.46
CA ARG A 90 -3.19 3.42 -5.55
C ARG A 90 -4.21 3.89 -4.52
N LEU A 91 -5.29 3.14 -4.35
CA LEU A 91 -6.33 3.44 -3.34
C LEU A 91 -5.75 3.34 -1.92
N LEU A 92 -4.97 2.30 -1.64
CA LEU A 92 -4.30 2.14 -0.35
C LEU A 92 -3.30 3.28 -0.07
N ASN A 93 -2.58 3.76 -1.08
CA ASN A 93 -1.68 4.92 -0.95
C ASN A 93 -2.45 6.20 -0.57
N ASN A 94 -3.65 6.39 -1.11
CA ASN A 94 -4.50 7.53 -0.72
C ASN A 94 -4.90 7.45 0.76
N GLU A 95 -5.29 6.26 1.24
CA GLU A 95 -5.57 6.07 2.67
C GLU A 95 -4.33 6.33 3.52
N ARG A 96 -3.17 5.77 3.14
CA ARG A 96 -1.90 6.07 3.83
C ARG A 96 -1.61 7.56 3.86
N ASN A 97 -1.86 8.30 2.79
CA ASN A 97 -1.63 9.75 2.75
C ASN A 97 -2.54 10.53 3.69
N ILE A 98 -3.81 10.11 3.82
CA ILE A 98 -4.73 10.65 4.85
C ILE A 98 -4.11 10.40 6.24
N PHE A 99 -3.76 9.16 6.56
CA PHE A 99 -3.18 8.81 7.85
C PHE A 99 -1.78 9.41 8.09
N ALA A 100 -1.03 9.77 7.05
CA ALA A 100 0.30 10.37 7.21
C ALA A 100 0.24 11.89 7.37
N HIS A 101 -0.64 12.57 6.62
CA HIS A 101 -0.58 14.02 6.45
C HIS A 101 -1.74 14.79 7.07
N TYR A 102 -2.88 14.15 7.32
CA TYR A 102 -3.99 14.83 7.97
C TYR A 102 -3.73 14.96 9.47
N VAL A 103 -4.28 16.01 10.06
CA VAL A 103 -4.11 16.31 11.48
C VAL A 103 -5.23 15.63 12.24
N ASP A 104 -4.93 15.11 13.43
CA ASP A 104 -5.96 14.55 14.30
C ASP A 104 -6.94 15.65 14.72
N THR A 105 -8.23 15.36 14.68
CA THR A 105 -9.28 16.29 15.10
C THR A 105 -10.25 15.64 16.08
N ILE A 106 -11.21 16.43 16.56
CA ILE A 106 -12.30 15.98 17.42
C ILE A 106 -13.22 15.06 16.61
N LYS A 107 -13.77 14.03 17.26
CA LYS A 107 -14.74 13.12 16.65
C LYS A 107 -16.10 13.80 16.52
N HIS A 108 -16.72 13.67 15.35
CA HIS A 108 -18.09 14.09 15.07
C HIS A 108 -19.07 12.92 15.17
N ASP A 109 -18.63 11.71 14.81
CA ASP A 109 -19.34 10.46 15.02
C ASP A 109 -18.82 9.73 16.28
N GLU A 110 -19.73 9.31 17.17
CA GLU A 110 -19.39 8.57 18.39
C GLU A 110 -18.76 7.20 18.11
N SER A 111 -19.07 6.59 16.97
CA SER A 111 -18.51 5.32 16.51
C SER A 111 -17.10 5.45 15.93
N ALA A 112 -16.65 6.67 15.63
CA ALA A 112 -15.34 6.90 15.06
C ALA A 112 -14.25 6.49 16.06
N ILE A 113 -13.28 5.70 15.61
CA ILE A 113 -12.07 5.40 16.38
C ILE A 113 -11.00 6.47 16.14
N ILE A 114 -10.97 7.08 14.94
CA ILE A 114 -10.07 8.17 14.57
C ILE A 114 -10.76 9.14 13.60
N SER A 115 -10.53 10.43 13.82
CA SER A 115 -11.02 11.52 12.97
C SER A 115 -9.84 12.39 12.53
N LEU A 116 -9.72 12.60 11.22
CA LEU A 116 -8.59 13.23 10.57
C LEU A 116 -9.06 14.40 9.70
N MET A 117 -8.38 15.54 9.78
CA MET A 117 -8.75 16.76 9.08
C MET A 117 -7.66 17.21 8.09
N GLU A 118 -8.09 17.54 6.87
CA GLU A 118 -7.29 18.22 5.86
C GLU A 118 -7.35 19.73 6.06
N PHE A 119 -6.20 20.38 6.22
CA PHE A 119 -6.10 21.83 6.42
C PHE A 119 -5.71 22.62 5.16
N ARG A 120 -5.40 21.93 4.04
CA ARG A 120 -4.73 22.57 2.89
C ARG A 120 -5.68 23.43 2.04
N ASP A 121 -6.81 22.87 1.59
CA ASP A 121 -7.62 23.50 0.55
C ASP A 121 -9.10 23.69 0.94
N LYS A 122 -9.69 22.74 1.68
CA LYS A 122 -11.00 22.83 2.34
C LYS A 122 -10.97 21.95 3.59
N SER A 123 -11.64 22.37 4.66
CA SER A 123 -11.79 21.58 5.89
C SER A 123 -12.56 20.28 5.61
N LYS A 124 -11.84 19.26 5.16
CA LYS A 124 -12.38 17.92 4.92
C LYS A 124 -12.04 17.08 6.13
N ILE A 125 -13.08 16.64 6.84
CA ILE A 125 -12.96 15.68 7.93
C ILE A 125 -13.23 14.30 7.37
N VAL A 126 -12.36 13.36 7.68
CA VAL A 126 -12.50 11.95 7.35
C VAL A 126 -12.48 11.16 8.66
N GLU A 127 -13.57 10.45 8.91
CA GLU A 127 -13.72 9.61 10.10
C GLU A 127 -13.65 8.14 9.71
N TYR A 128 -13.12 7.36 10.63
CA TYR A 128 -12.99 5.91 10.49
C TYR A 128 -13.57 5.27 11.75
N ASP A 129 -14.60 4.45 11.55
CA ASP A 129 -15.03 3.45 12.51
C ASP A 129 -14.13 2.21 12.42
N TRP A 130 -14.32 1.26 13.35
CA TRP A 130 -13.56 0.03 13.35
C TRP A 130 -13.72 -0.78 12.06
N PRO A 131 -14.94 -1.04 11.53
CA PRO A 131 -15.10 -1.79 10.27
C PRO A 131 -14.35 -1.20 9.07
N LYS A 132 -14.43 0.13 8.86
CA LYS A 132 -13.73 0.79 7.76
C LYS A 132 -12.22 0.69 7.93
N TYR A 133 -11.72 0.94 9.15
CA TYR A 133 -10.30 0.80 9.46
C TYR A 133 -9.79 -0.63 9.23
N GLU A 134 -10.50 -1.62 9.79
CA GLU A 134 -10.13 -3.03 9.69
C GLU A 134 -10.11 -3.50 8.24
N SER A 135 -11.08 -3.05 7.43
CA SER A 135 -11.13 -3.32 5.99
C SER A 135 -9.88 -2.82 5.26
N ILE A 136 -9.43 -1.59 5.55
CA ILE A 136 -8.21 -1.03 4.94
C ILE A 136 -6.99 -1.86 5.33
N VAL A 137 -6.84 -2.19 6.61
CA VAL A 137 -5.70 -3.00 7.07
C VAL A 137 -5.72 -4.40 6.41
N LYS A 138 -6.87 -5.06 6.36
CA LYS A 138 -7.02 -6.37 5.68
C LYS A 138 -6.62 -6.29 4.22
N ARG A 139 -6.97 -5.21 3.52
CA ARG A 139 -6.59 -4.98 2.12
C ARG A 139 -5.08 -4.78 1.95
N ILE A 140 -4.43 -4.03 2.84
CA ILE A 140 -2.96 -3.91 2.88
C ILE A 140 -2.31 -5.28 3.07
N LEU A 141 -2.75 -6.04 4.07
CA LEU A 141 -2.23 -7.38 4.36
C LEU A 141 -2.46 -8.35 3.21
N SER A 142 -3.60 -8.27 2.54
CA SER A 142 -3.91 -9.10 1.37
C SER A 142 -3.01 -8.74 0.18
N ALA A 143 -2.72 -7.45 -0.05
CA ALA A 143 -1.79 -7.01 -1.08
C ALA A 143 -0.36 -7.46 -0.80
N LEU A 144 0.08 -7.37 0.46
CA LEU A 144 1.38 -7.86 0.92
C LEU A 144 1.50 -9.37 0.70
N LYS A 145 0.50 -10.13 1.16
CA LYS A 145 0.46 -11.59 0.97
C LYS A 145 0.50 -11.96 -0.51
N LYS A 146 -0.26 -11.26 -1.36
CA LYS A 146 -0.24 -11.49 -2.81
C LYS A 146 1.16 -11.33 -3.41
N LEU A 147 1.92 -10.31 -2.99
CA LEU A 147 3.28 -10.10 -3.49
C LEU A 147 4.29 -11.12 -2.97
N GLN A 148 4.08 -11.61 -1.75
CA GLN A 148 4.91 -12.68 -1.15
C GLN A 148 4.62 -14.04 -1.78
N ASP A 149 3.36 -14.34 -2.06
CA ASP A 149 2.90 -15.61 -2.66
C ASP A 149 3.15 -15.67 -4.18
N ASP A 150 3.38 -14.53 -4.85
CA ASP A 150 3.70 -14.45 -6.29
C ASP A 150 5.13 -14.95 -6.61
N ASP A 151 5.55 -16.04 -5.95
CA ASP A 151 6.86 -16.68 -5.92
C ASP A 151 7.90 -16.06 -6.88
N PHE A 152 8.93 -15.49 -6.26
CA PHE A 152 10.16 -15.05 -6.87
C PHE A 152 10.59 -15.96 -8.02
N VAL A 153 10.74 -15.35 -9.20
CA VAL A 153 11.55 -15.76 -10.35
C VAL A 153 12.02 -17.22 -10.23
N LYS A 154 11.17 -18.16 -10.66
CA LYS A 154 11.75 -19.41 -11.18
C LYS A 154 12.65 -18.99 -12.33
N SER A 155 13.95 -19.14 -12.06
CA SER A 155 15.06 -18.94 -12.96
C SER A 155 14.69 -19.48 -14.34
N ASN A 156 14.67 -18.61 -15.34
CA ASN A 156 14.99 -19.03 -16.69
C ASN A 156 16.51 -19.10 -16.80
#